data_AF-A0A497L6H9-F1
#
_entry.id   AF-A0A497L6H9-F1
#
_cell.length_a   1.000
_cell.length_b   1.000
_cell.length_c   1.000
_cell.angle_alpha   90.00
_cell.angle_beta   90.00
_cell.angle_gamma   90.00
#
_symmetry.space_group_name_H-M   'P 1'
#
loop_
_entity.id
_entity.type
_entity.pdbx_description
1 polymer ?
#
loop_
_entity_poly.entity_id
_entity_poly.type
_entity_poly.pdbx_seq_one_letter_code
_entity_poly.pdbx_strand_id
1 'polypeptide(L)' 'MSQLSLAVDLAGLRLRNPVMNAAGVLGMSAPLLRRVYEGGAGGVVTKSVGPRPRVGHPNPTVAAVEG' A
#
# COMPACT_ATOMS: atom_id res chain seq x y z
N MET A 1 6.00 -31.44 6.98
CA MET A 1 5.03 -30.38 7.33
C MET A 1 4.52 -29.79 6.04
N SER A 2 3.22 -29.79 5.78
CA SER A 2 2.67 -29.10 4.60
C SER A 2 2.94 -27.61 4.76
N GLN A 3 3.48 -26.98 3.73
CA GLN A 3 3.80 -25.56 3.76
C GLN A 3 2.47 -24.79 3.63
N LEU A 4 2.06 -24.08 4.69
CA LEU A 4 0.89 -23.21 4.66
C LEU A 4 1.16 -22.06 3.69
N SER A 5 0.23 -21.79 2.78
CA SER A 5 0.33 -20.74 1.78
C SER A 5 -0.75 -19.69 2.01
N LEU A 6 -0.35 -18.41 1.96
CA LEU A 6 -1.26 -17.27 1.97
C LEU A 6 -1.58 -16.74 0.57
N ALA A 7 -1.08 -17.39 -0.49
CA ALA A 7 -1.27 -16.90 -1.85
C ALA A 7 -2.75 -16.86 -2.26
N VAL A 8 -3.17 -15.82 -2.98
CA VAL A 8 -4.55 -15.61 -3.41
C VAL A 8 -4.61 -15.26 -4.89
N ASP A 9 -5.68 -15.68 -5.57
CA ASP A 9 -6.06 -15.20 -6.89
C ASP A 9 -7.21 -14.20 -6.73
N LEU A 10 -6.97 -12.94 -7.07
CA LEU A 10 -7.93 -11.86 -6.89
C LEU A 10 -7.97 -10.96 -8.13
N ALA A 11 -9.16 -10.78 -8.72
CA ALA A 11 -9.37 -9.95 -9.90
C ALA A 11 -8.40 -10.23 -11.06
N GLY A 12 -8.01 -11.51 -11.25
CA GLY A 12 -7.06 -11.93 -12.29
C GLY A 12 -5.58 -11.76 -11.93
N LEU A 13 -5.26 -11.32 -10.71
CA LEU A 13 -3.90 -11.19 -10.21
C LEU A 13 -3.58 -12.31 -9.21
N ARG A 14 -2.42 -12.97 -9.39
CA ARG A 14 -1.84 -13.89 -8.41
C ARG A 14 -0.99 -13.10 -7.43
N LEU A 15 -1.41 -13.03 -6.17
CA LEU A 15 -0.67 -12.37 -5.10
C LEU A 15 -0.02 -13.40 -4.18
N ARG A 16 1.20 -13.13 -3.70
CA ARG A 16 1.91 -14.02 -2.77
C ARG A 16 1.27 -14.09 -1.37
N ASN A 17 0.46 -13.08 -1.02
CA ASN A 17 -0.37 -13.00 0.18
C ASN A 17 -1.43 -11.89 -0.03
N PRO A 18 -2.48 -11.78 0.80
CA PRO A 18 -3.53 -10.78 0.62
C PRO A 18 -3.19 -9.39 1.22
N VAL A 19 -2.01 -9.21 1.81
CA VAL A 19 -1.66 -7.98 2.53
C VAL A 19 -1.19 -6.89 1.58
N MET A 20 -1.64 -5.66 1.79
CA MET A 20 -1.24 -4.47 1.04
C MET A 20 -1.34 -3.22 1.93
N ASN A 21 -0.70 -2.12 1.52
CA ASN A 21 -0.85 -0.84 2.21
C ASN A 21 -2.23 -0.22 1.95
N ALA A 22 -2.75 0.53 2.93
CA ALA A 22 -3.93 1.35 2.73
C ALA A 22 -3.64 2.53 1.79
N ALA A 23 -4.63 2.94 0.99
CA ALA A 23 -4.46 4.03 0.02
C ALA A 23 -3.98 5.32 0.70
N GLY A 24 -2.86 5.85 0.24
CA GLY A 24 -2.23 7.06 0.78
C GLY A 24 -1.30 6.87 1.97
N VAL A 25 -1.19 5.65 2.51
CA VAL A 25 -0.15 5.30 3.49
C VAL A 25 1.01 4.67 2.73
N LEU A 26 2.18 5.34 2.71
CA LEU A 26 3.39 4.88 1.99
C LEU A 26 3.16 4.59 0.49
N GLY A 27 2.17 5.23 -0.14
CA GLY A 27 1.78 5.01 -1.54
C GLY A 27 1.99 6.22 -2.47
N MET A 28 2.74 7.24 -2.04
CA MET A 28 2.83 8.54 -2.74
C MET A 28 3.82 8.58 -3.90
N SER A 29 4.79 7.66 -3.94
CA SER A 29 5.85 7.63 -4.95
C SER A 29 6.28 6.21 -5.27
N ALA A 30 6.85 6.00 -6.46
CA ALA A 30 7.32 4.69 -6.89
C ALA A 30 8.36 4.07 -5.92
N PRO A 31 9.34 4.82 -5.36
CA PRO A 31 10.25 4.27 -4.35
C PRO A 31 9.55 3.79 -3.07
N LEU A 32 8.50 4.49 -2.61
CA LEU A 32 7.75 4.08 -1.43
C LEU A 32 6.94 2.81 -1.69
N LEU A 33 6.29 2.70 -2.85
CA LEU A 33 5.57 1.50 -3.25
C LEU A 33 6.53 0.30 -3.36
N ARG A 34 7.70 0.49 -3.96
CA ARG A 34 8.74 -0.52 -4.00
C ARG A 34 9.14 -0.98 -2.61
N ARG A 35 9.36 -0.06 -1.67
CA ARG A 35 9.69 -0.39 -0.28
C ARG A 35 8.59 -1.21 0.41
N VAL A 36 7.31 -0.87 0.20
CA VAL A 36 6.18 -1.66 0.75
C VAL A 36 6.19 -3.08 0.19
N TYR A 37 6.39 -3.23 -1.13
CA TYR A 37 6.49 -4.54 -1.76
C TYR A 37 7.73 -5.30 -1.27
N GLU A 38 8.90 -4.69 -1.18
CA GLU A 38 10.10 -5.36 -0.63
C GLU A 38 9.91 -5.74 0.85
N GLY A 39 9.05 -5.04 1.58
CA GLY A 39 8.64 -5.37 2.95
C GLY A 39 7.69 -6.57 3.10
N GLY A 40 7.31 -7.24 2.00
CA GLY A 40 6.55 -8.49 2.03
C GLY A 40 5.07 -8.40 1.64
N ALA A 41 4.52 -7.21 1.42
CA ALA A 41 3.12 -7.02 1.00
C ALA A 41 2.83 -7.74 -0.34
N GLY A 42 1.76 -8.51 -0.43
CA GLY A 42 1.42 -9.25 -1.65
C GLY A 42 1.02 -8.37 -2.84
N GLY A 43 0.61 -7.13 -2.57
CA GLY A 43 0.39 -6.08 -3.55
C GLY A 43 0.61 -4.69 -2.93
N VAL A 44 0.48 -3.64 -3.75
CA VAL A 44 0.62 -2.25 -3.31
C VAL A 44 -0.51 -1.39 -3.84
N VAL A 45 -0.90 -0.39 -3.07
CA VAL A 45 -1.96 0.57 -3.41
C VAL A 45 -1.34 1.97 -3.47
N THR A 46 -1.52 2.66 -4.59
CA THR A 46 -1.07 4.04 -4.75
C THR A 46 -1.89 5.00 -3.86
N LYS A 47 -1.42 6.24 -3.70
CA LYS A 47 -2.32 7.31 -3.27
C LYS A 47 -3.39 7.51 -4.33
N SER A 48 -4.62 7.83 -3.91
CA SER A 48 -5.68 8.30 -4.80
C SER A 48 -5.18 9.45 -5.68
N VAL A 49 -5.18 9.24 -7.00
CA VAL A 49 -4.72 10.23 -7.99
C VAL A 49 -5.93 10.89 -8.62
N GLY A 50 -5.97 12.22 -8.56
CA GLY A 50 -6.96 13.03 -9.29
C GLY A 50 -6.46 13.44 -10.68
N PRO A 51 -7.33 14.02 -11.53
CA PRO A 51 -6.98 14.41 -12.89
C PRO A 51 -5.98 15.58 -12.97
N ARG A 52 -5.73 16.29 -11.85
CA ARG A 52 -4.79 17.40 -11.76
C ARG A 52 -3.94 17.28 -10.49
N PRO A 53 -2.69 17.77 -10.49
CA PRO A 53 -1.84 17.81 -9.30
C PRO A 53 -2.49 18.57 -8.15
N ARG A 54 -2.23 18.13 -6.91
CA ARG A 54 -2.70 18.78 -5.68
C ARG A 54 -1.52 18.98 -4.73
N VAL A 55 -1.34 20.19 -4.22
CA VAL A 55 -0.29 20.53 -3.25
C VAL A 55 -0.53 19.85 -1.89
N GLY A 56 -1.79 19.62 -1.53
CA GLY A 56 -2.17 19.11 -0.21
C GLY A 56 -2.57 20.25 0.74
N HIS A 57 -2.93 19.90 1.97
CA HIS A 57 -3.30 20.85 3.01
C HIS A 57 -2.04 21.34 3.76
N PRO A 58 -2.04 22.56 4.32
CA PRO A 58 -0.96 23.04 5.17
C PRO A 58 -0.79 22.14 6.40
N ASN A 59 0.46 21.78 6.71
CA ASN A 59 0.78 20.94 7.86
C ASN A 59 0.54 21.68 9.19
N PRO A 60 0.23 20.95 10.29
CA PRO A 60 0.18 19.49 10.41
C PRO A 60 -1.14 18.87 9.89
N THR A 61 -1.05 17.77 9.14
CA THR A 61 -2.21 17.07 8.55
C THR A 61 -2.33 15.60 8.96
N VAL A 62 -1.35 15.11 9.73
CA VAL A 62 -1.30 13.75 10.27
C VAL A 62 -0.82 13.84 11.71
N ALA A 63 -1.51 13.16 12.61
CA ALA A 63 -1.13 13.02 14.01
C ALA A 63 -1.27 11.54 14.39
N ALA A 64 -0.29 11.02 15.13
CA ALA A 64 -0.41 9.72 15.79
C ALA A 64 -1.26 9.90 17.06
N VAL A 65 -2.07 8.90 17.37
CA VAL A 65 -2.82 8.83 18.63
C VAL A 65 -2.38 7.58 19.38
N GLU A 66 -2.17 7.71 20.68
CA GLU A 66 -1.91 6.58 21.57
C GLU A 66 -3.23 6.05 22.12
N GLY A 67 -3.29 4.74 22.35
CA GLY A 67 -4.41 4.03 22.94
C GLY A 67 -3.93 2.86 23.78
#